data_AF-A0A1B6CK93-F1
#
_entry.id   AF-A0A1B6CK93-F1
#
_cell.length_a   1.000
_cell.length_b   1.000
_cell.length_c   1.000
_cell.angle_alpha   90.00
_cell.angle_beta   90.00
_cell.angle_gamma   90.00
#
_symmetry.space_group_name_H-M   'P 1'
#
loop_
_entity.id
_entity.type
_entity.pdbx_description
1 polymer ?
#
loop_
_entity_poly.entity_id
_entity_poly.type
_entity_poly.pdbx_seq_one_letter_code
_entity_poly.pdbx_strand_id
1 'polypeptide(L)'
;TPVTSFFLAAWSTSVKATMTPATSILLAAWSTSVKATMTPATSILLAAWLTSVKATMWTSEQWAQNRYNVCFGESFSLRTSPRNYLLGIKNCGIELGAEYVFDWTHRPSVMYAKAKTDVFYTVMMVEPADHCEEAEYYLHWLELNIAGQRLQVGRPLIHTTTVSDYQRPKSFSTGGGQKIFQFMIFEQSARMFYGGKWYHDVAQRRNFKVHQFLRNQVSHFIGPLAGLQFMVFVPPEDEAQY
;
A
#
# COMPACT_ATOMS: atom_id res chain seq x y z
N THR A 1 4.89 21.40 21.98
CA THR A 1 4.39 20.29 22.83
C THR A 1 5.55 19.80 23.69
N PRO A 2 5.32 19.35 24.93
CA PRO A 2 6.42 18.90 25.78
C PRO A 2 7.02 17.64 25.16
N VAL A 3 8.35 17.60 25.04
CA VAL A 3 9.07 16.39 24.63
C VAL A 3 9.15 15.48 25.86
N THR A 4 8.34 14.44 25.88
CA THR A 4 8.43 13.41 26.93
C THR A 4 9.70 12.60 26.68
N SER A 5 10.72 12.83 27.50
CA SER A 5 11.97 12.09 27.45
C SER A 5 11.86 10.88 28.37
N PHE A 6 11.91 9.68 27.80
CA PHE A 6 11.93 8.45 28.58
C PHE A 6 13.36 7.93 28.69
N PHE A 7 13.81 7.69 29.92
CA PHE A 7 15.03 6.93 30.19
C PHE A 7 14.62 5.51 30.56
N LEU A 8 15.00 4.55 29.71
CA LEU A 8 14.86 3.13 29.99
C LEU A 8 16.26 2.54 30.12
N ALA A 9 16.68 2.29 31.36
CA ALA A 9 17.81 1.44 31.65
C ALA A 9 17.27 0.02 31.89
N ALA A 10 17.59 -0.91 30.99
CA ALA A 10 17.15 -2.29 31.09
C ALA A 10 18.34 -3.24 30.83
N TRP A 11 18.47 -4.26 31.69
CA TRP A 11 19.35 -5.40 31.45
C TRP A 11 18.54 -6.49 30.77
N SER A 12 18.75 -6.68 29.46
CA SER A 12 18.03 -7.71 28.68
C SER A 12 18.85 -8.16 27.47
N THR A 13 18.76 -9.44 27.14
CA THR A 13 19.35 -10.03 25.92
C THR A 13 18.63 -9.58 24.64
N SER A 14 17.39 -9.09 24.76
CA SER A 14 16.59 -8.59 23.64
C SER A 14 15.62 -7.52 24.11
N VAL A 15 15.63 -6.35 23.46
CA VAL A 15 14.67 -5.27 23.72
C VAL A 15 13.76 -5.10 22.50
N LYS A 16 12.44 -5.21 22.71
CA LYS A 16 11.42 -4.90 21.73
C LYS A 16 10.69 -3.63 22.19
N ALA A 17 10.80 -2.57 21.43
CA ALA A 17 10.14 -1.30 21.73
C ALA A 17 9.21 -0.90 20.58
N THR A 18 8.00 -0.50 20.92
CA THR A 18 7.01 0.07 20.01
C THR A 18 6.83 1.53 20.41
N MET A 19 7.06 2.47 19.49
CA MET A 19 7.08 3.90 19.81
C MET A 19 6.05 4.69 18.99
N THR A 20 5.39 5.65 19.65
CA THR A 20 4.44 6.59 19.06
C THR A 20 5.12 7.93 18.72
N PRO A 21 4.50 8.79 17.88
CA PRO A 21 5.12 10.03 17.44
C PRO A 21 5.34 11.03 18.61
N ALA A 22 6.43 11.79 18.55
CA ALA A 22 6.85 12.86 19.49
C ALA A 22 7.63 12.44 20.77
N THR A 23 8.25 11.25 20.79
CA THR A 23 9.17 10.87 21.88
C THR A 23 10.64 10.89 21.44
N SER A 24 11.49 11.54 22.23
CA SER A 24 12.94 11.36 22.17
C SER A 24 13.32 10.37 23.27
N ILE A 25 13.96 9.26 22.92
CA ILE A 25 14.38 8.25 23.92
C ILE A 25 15.90 8.09 23.82
N LEU A 26 16.55 8.23 24.97
CA LEU A 26 17.91 7.77 25.21
C LEU A 26 17.82 6.35 25.75
N LEU A 27 18.07 5.36 24.88
CA LEU A 27 18.21 3.96 25.26
C LEU A 27 19.67 3.68 25.61
N ALA A 28 19.99 3.63 26.90
CA ALA A 28 21.22 3.03 27.38
C ALA A 28 20.94 1.55 27.68
N ALA A 29 21.00 0.70 26.65
CA ALA A 29 20.77 -0.73 26.77
C ALA A 29 22.08 -1.49 26.50
N TRP A 30 22.43 -2.39 27.41
CA TRP A 30 23.47 -3.39 27.21
C TRP A 30 22.79 -4.66 26.69
N SER A 31 22.46 -4.70 25.39
CA SER A 31 21.80 -5.85 24.76
C SER A 31 22.55 -6.32 23.51
N THR A 32 22.43 -7.59 23.15
CA THR A 32 23.06 -8.12 21.93
C THR A 32 22.20 -7.88 20.68
N SER A 33 20.92 -7.55 20.85
CA SER A 33 20.02 -7.20 19.75
C SER A 33 18.91 -6.25 20.19
N VAL A 34 18.54 -5.32 19.30
CA VAL A 34 17.39 -4.43 19.44
C VAL A 34 16.59 -4.46 18.13
N LYS A 35 15.28 -4.71 18.22
CA LYS A 35 14.34 -4.52 17.11
C LYS A 35 13.39 -3.38 17.47
N ALA A 36 13.46 -2.29 16.70
CA ALA A 36 12.60 -1.13 16.84
C ALA A 36 11.81 -0.91 15.54
N THR A 37 10.52 -0.59 15.68
CA THR A 37 9.63 -0.22 14.57
C THR A 37 9.23 1.23 14.77
N MET A 38 9.44 2.11 13.78
CA MET A 38 9.33 3.56 13.94
C MET A 38 8.50 4.26 12.86
N THR A 39 8.05 5.48 13.17
CA THR A 39 7.34 6.40 12.26
C THR A 39 8.15 7.68 12.01
N PRO A 40 7.90 8.43 10.91
CA PRO A 40 8.91 9.30 10.28
C PRO A 40 9.17 10.66 10.93
N ALA A 41 8.80 10.84 12.20
CA ALA A 41 8.97 12.11 12.94
C ALA A 41 9.79 11.95 14.23
N THR A 42 10.65 10.94 14.32
CA THR A 42 11.45 10.65 15.52
C THR A 42 12.94 10.72 15.21
N SER A 43 13.65 11.56 15.97
CA SER A 43 15.11 11.64 15.98
C SER A 43 15.63 10.74 17.11
N ILE A 44 16.57 9.84 16.80
CA ILE A 44 17.28 9.07 17.82
C ILE A 44 18.74 9.52 17.88
N LEU A 45 19.22 9.83 19.08
CA LEU A 45 20.65 9.82 19.39
C LEU A 45 20.96 8.46 20.03
N LEU A 46 21.51 7.54 19.22
CA LEU A 46 21.95 6.22 19.68
C LEU A 46 23.42 6.32 20.11
N ALA A 47 23.66 6.29 21.42
CA ALA A 47 24.98 5.96 21.96
C ALA A 47 24.99 4.45 22.25
N ALA A 48 25.16 3.63 21.21
CA ALA A 48 25.18 2.18 21.36
C ALA A 48 26.47 1.61 20.76
N TRP A 49 27.24 0.91 21.60
CA TRP A 49 28.33 0.04 21.16
C TRP A 49 27.71 -1.30 20.71
N LEU A 50 27.24 -1.39 19.46
CA LEU A 50 26.57 -2.58 18.93
C LEU A 50 27.14 -3.02 17.57
N THR A 51 27.26 -4.34 17.37
CA THR A 51 27.84 -4.95 16.16
C THR A 51 26.83 -5.16 15.02
N SER A 52 25.52 -5.05 15.24
CA SER A 52 24.55 -4.91 14.14
C SER A 52 23.20 -4.37 14.61
N VAL A 53 22.69 -3.35 13.91
CA VAL A 53 21.29 -2.91 13.97
C VAL A 53 20.72 -3.04 12.56
N LYS A 54 19.63 -3.80 12.39
CA LYS A 54 18.87 -3.83 11.12
C LYS A 54 17.53 -3.15 11.33
N ALA A 55 17.48 -1.87 10.96
CA ALA A 55 16.24 -1.12 10.79
C ALA A 55 16.12 -0.79 9.29
N THR A 56 15.10 -1.32 8.63
CA THR A 56 14.78 -0.93 7.25
C THR A 56 13.65 0.09 7.28
N MET A 57 14.02 1.37 7.20
CA MET A 57 13.11 2.48 6.98
C MET A 57 13.32 2.96 5.56
N TRP A 58 12.29 2.91 4.71
CA TRP A 58 12.37 3.43 3.36
C TRP A 58 12.38 4.96 3.41
N THR A 59 13.43 5.60 2.92
CA THR A 59 13.49 7.07 2.82
C THR A 59 12.49 7.57 1.76
N SER A 60 12.13 8.85 1.79
CA SER A 60 11.32 9.48 0.72
C SER A 60 11.95 9.31 -0.67
N GLU A 61 13.28 9.28 -0.71
CA GLU A 61 14.09 9.06 -1.92
C GLU A 61 14.01 7.61 -2.41
N GLN A 62 14.03 6.63 -1.51
CA GLN A 62 13.83 5.22 -1.87
C GLN A 62 12.37 4.91 -2.27
N TRP A 63 11.38 5.63 -1.73
CA TRP A 63 9.98 5.57 -2.17
C TRP A 63 9.80 6.13 -3.58
N ALA A 64 10.50 7.21 -3.94
CA ALA A 64 10.51 7.74 -5.30
C ALA A 64 11.15 6.77 -6.31
N GLN A 65 12.25 6.09 -5.95
CA GLN A 65 12.88 5.07 -6.82
C GLN A 65 12.06 3.76 -6.92
N ASN A 66 11.29 3.40 -5.89
CA ASN A 66 10.42 2.21 -5.91
C ASN A 66 8.98 2.48 -6.35
N ARG A 67 8.62 3.71 -6.72
CA ARG A 67 7.26 4.06 -7.16
C ARG A 67 6.81 3.20 -8.34
N TYR A 68 7.73 2.76 -9.19
CA TYR A 68 7.47 1.92 -10.37
C TYR A 68 7.72 0.43 -10.14
N ASN A 69 8.01 0.00 -8.89
CA ASN A 69 8.25 -1.40 -8.58
C ASN A 69 7.52 -1.84 -7.30
N VAL A 70 6.31 -2.35 -7.49
CA VAL A 70 5.43 -2.84 -6.42
C VAL A 70 5.24 -4.35 -6.55
N CYS A 71 6.35 -5.10 -6.60
CA CYS A 71 6.36 -6.56 -6.59
C CYS A 71 7.01 -7.11 -5.32
N PHE A 72 6.22 -7.27 -4.26
CA PHE A 72 6.72 -7.79 -2.99
C PHE A 72 5.62 -8.43 -2.16
N GLY A 73 6.04 -9.19 -1.14
CA GLY A 73 5.13 -9.94 -0.30
C GLY A 73 4.65 -11.22 -0.99
N GLU A 74 4.31 -12.20 -0.17
CA GLU A 74 3.82 -13.49 -0.62
C GLU A 74 2.31 -13.60 -0.41
N SER A 75 1.69 -14.61 -1.03
CA SER A 75 0.30 -14.97 -0.78
C SER A 75 -0.74 -13.90 -1.15
N PHE A 76 -0.33 -12.83 -1.83
CA PHE A 76 -1.21 -11.85 -2.44
C PHE A 76 -1.41 -12.19 -3.91
N SER A 77 -2.66 -12.20 -4.36
CA SER A 77 -3.02 -12.51 -5.74
C SER A 77 -4.33 -11.85 -6.15
N LEU A 78 -4.43 -11.53 -7.44
CA LEU A 78 -5.63 -11.01 -8.08
C LEU A 78 -6.12 -12.02 -9.11
N ARG A 79 -7.43 -12.21 -9.19
CA ARG A 79 -8.06 -12.98 -10.26
C ARG A 79 -8.93 -12.06 -11.10
N THR A 80 -8.60 -11.93 -12.37
CA THR A 80 -9.31 -11.06 -13.32
C THR A 80 -10.60 -11.71 -13.83
N SER A 81 -11.37 -10.99 -14.65
CA SER A 81 -12.59 -11.49 -15.30
C SER A 81 -12.70 -10.91 -16.70
N PRO A 82 -13.06 -11.69 -17.74
CA PRO A 82 -13.68 -13.02 -17.66
C PRO A 82 -12.70 -14.19 -17.71
N ARG A 83 -11.46 -14.00 -18.17
CA ARG A 83 -10.52 -15.12 -18.38
C ARG A 83 -9.95 -15.73 -17.10
N ASN A 84 -10.24 -15.16 -15.93
CA ASN A 84 -9.75 -15.65 -14.64
C ASN A 84 -8.21 -15.73 -14.58
N TYR A 85 -7.53 -14.81 -15.24
CA TYR A 85 -6.07 -14.71 -15.15
C TYR A 85 -5.67 -14.45 -13.69
N LEU A 86 -4.73 -15.25 -13.19
CA LEU A 86 -4.23 -15.15 -11.83
C LEU A 86 -2.92 -14.35 -11.82
N LEU A 87 -2.98 -13.10 -11.38
CA LEU A 87 -1.79 -12.31 -11.08
C LEU A 87 -1.36 -12.59 -9.64
N GLY A 88 -0.09 -12.89 -9.43
CA GLY A 88 0.54 -13.08 -8.14
C GLY A 88 2.02 -12.76 -8.20
N ILE A 89 2.76 -13.03 -7.13
CA ILE A 89 4.18 -12.61 -7.05
C ILE A 89 5.06 -13.25 -8.15
N LYS A 90 4.72 -14.46 -8.63
CA LYS A 90 5.50 -15.20 -9.64
C LYS A 90 5.45 -14.58 -11.04
N ASN A 91 4.39 -13.83 -11.33
CA ASN A 91 4.14 -13.16 -12.61
C ASN A 91 3.86 -11.66 -12.38
N CYS A 92 4.39 -11.11 -11.30
CA CYS A 92 4.32 -9.69 -11.01
C CYS A 92 5.21 -8.91 -11.98
N GLY A 93 4.75 -7.75 -12.43
CA GLY A 93 5.43 -6.95 -13.45
C GLY A 93 5.24 -7.49 -14.87
N ILE A 94 4.29 -8.41 -15.08
CA ILE A 94 4.01 -8.92 -16.42
C ILE A 94 3.56 -7.79 -17.36
N GLU A 95 4.08 -7.82 -18.59
CA GLU A 95 3.62 -7.01 -19.70
C GLU A 95 2.54 -7.75 -20.47
N LEU A 96 1.36 -7.13 -20.56
CA LEU A 96 0.20 -7.68 -21.23
C LEU A 96 -0.13 -6.87 -22.48
N GLY A 97 -0.43 -7.57 -23.58
CA GLY A 97 -0.90 -6.96 -24.82
C GLY A 97 -2.27 -6.29 -24.67
N ALA A 98 -2.66 -5.51 -25.67
CA ALA A 98 -3.92 -4.75 -25.69
C ALA A 98 -5.15 -5.65 -25.47
N GLU A 99 -5.12 -6.89 -25.95
CA GLU A 99 -6.17 -7.88 -25.79
C GLU A 99 -6.47 -8.24 -24.33
N TYR A 100 -5.54 -7.98 -23.42
CA TYR A 100 -5.71 -8.25 -21.99
C TYR A 100 -6.37 -7.10 -21.23
N VAL A 101 -6.53 -5.91 -21.82
CA VAL A 101 -7.21 -4.79 -21.15
C VAL A 101 -8.64 -5.15 -20.75
N PHE A 102 -9.30 -6.01 -21.53
CA PHE A 102 -10.66 -6.49 -21.27
C PHE A 102 -10.77 -7.24 -19.93
N ASP A 103 -9.71 -7.92 -19.49
CA ASP A 103 -9.72 -8.66 -18.22
C ASP A 103 -9.77 -7.74 -16.98
N TRP A 104 -9.42 -6.47 -17.19
CA TRP A 104 -9.39 -5.42 -16.18
C TRP A 104 -10.58 -4.47 -16.31
N THR A 105 -11.56 -4.77 -17.16
CA THR A 105 -12.82 -4.01 -17.24
C THR A 105 -13.65 -4.15 -15.97
N HIS A 106 -13.57 -5.32 -15.33
CA HIS A 106 -14.24 -5.62 -14.09
C HIS A 106 -13.25 -5.59 -12.92
N ARG A 107 -13.74 -5.19 -11.76
CA ARG A 107 -12.97 -5.23 -10.51
C ARG A 107 -12.47 -6.67 -10.26
N PRO A 108 -11.15 -6.89 -10.09
CA PRO A 108 -10.63 -8.23 -9.87
C PRO A 108 -11.03 -8.77 -8.49
N SER A 109 -11.08 -10.09 -8.37
CA SER A 109 -11.17 -10.74 -7.06
C SER A 109 -9.81 -10.63 -6.36
N VAL A 110 -9.80 -10.23 -5.09
CA VAL A 110 -8.57 -10.01 -4.33
C VAL A 110 -8.42 -11.10 -3.28
N MET A 111 -7.27 -11.77 -3.27
CA MET A 111 -6.94 -12.80 -2.29
C MET A 111 -5.62 -12.48 -1.59
N TYR A 112 -5.62 -12.58 -0.26
CA TYR A 112 -4.43 -12.52 0.57
C TYR A 112 -4.49 -13.64 1.59
N ALA A 113 -3.84 -14.78 1.30
CA ALA A 113 -3.99 -16.00 2.11
C ALA A 113 -3.42 -15.86 3.54
N LYS A 114 -2.52 -14.88 3.77
CA LYS A 114 -1.98 -14.54 5.09
C LYS A 114 -2.84 -13.54 5.88
N ALA A 115 -4.01 -13.15 5.37
CA ALA A 115 -4.92 -12.26 6.08
C ALA A 115 -5.37 -12.88 7.41
N LYS A 116 -5.39 -12.09 8.48
CA LYS A 116 -5.90 -12.50 9.79
C LYS A 116 -7.41 -12.34 9.82
N THR A 117 -8.14 -13.34 10.31
CA THR A 117 -9.61 -13.39 10.20
C THR A 117 -10.34 -12.30 10.99
N ASP A 118 -9.74 -11.86 12.09
CA ASP A 118 -10.24 -10.87 13.05
C ASP A 118 -9.73 -9.44 12.78
N VAL A 119 -9.05 -9.22 11.65
CA VAL A 119 -8.46 -7.93 11.29
C VAL A 119 -9.08 -7.38 10.01
N PHE A 120 -9.08 -6.05 9.90
CA PHE A 120 -9.54 -5.33 8.72
C PHE A 120 -8.38 -4.94 7.81
N TYR A 121 -8.65 -4.91 6.52
CA TYR A 121 -7.67 -4.63 5.49
C TYR A 121 -8.18 -3.56 4.53
N THR A 122 -7.22 -2.92 3.87
CA THR A 122 -7.44 -1.97 2.80
C THR A 122 -6.74 -2.46 1.55
N VAL A 123 -7.44 -2.37 0.43
CA VAL A 123 -6.89 -2.64 -0.90
C VAL A 123 -7.00 -1.37 -1.72
N MET A 124 -5.93 -1.05 -2.44
CA MET A 124 -5.92 0.06 -3.38
C MET A 124 -5.34 -0.37 -4.72
N MET A 125 -5.87 0.22 -5.79
CA MET A 125 -5.30 0.17 -7.13
C MET A 125 -4.92 1.58 -7.55
N VAL A 126 -3.67 1.76 -7.97
CA VAL A 126 -3.11 3.04 -8.38
C VAL A 126 -2.31 2.90 -9.68
N GLU A 127 -2.27 3.98 -10.45
CA GLU A 127 -1.37 4.16 -11.60
C GLU A 127 -0.34 5.23 -11.20
N PRO A 128 0.98 4.94 -11.20
CA PRO A 128 2.00 5.95 -10.96
C PRO A 128 1.86 7.12 -11.94
N ALA A 129 1.89 8.36 -11.45
CA ALA A 129 1.84 9.52 -12.34
C ALA A 129 3.16 9.66 -13.13
N ASP A 130 3.06 9.86 -14.45
CA ASP A 130 4.22 10.19 -15.29
C ASP A 130 4.74 11.60 -14.95
N HIS A 131 6.04 11.71 -14.69
CA HIS A 131 6.80 12.96 -14.64
C HIS A 131 6.34 14.07 -13.68
N CYS A 132 5.71 13.75 -12.55
CA CYS A 132 5.33 14.75 -11.55
C CYS A 132 6.05 14.56 -10.21
N GLU A 133 6.78 15.60 -9.77
CA GLU A 133 7.37 15.68 -8.42
C GLU A 133 6.27 15.77 -7.33
N GLU A 134 5.13 16.39 -7.64
CA GLU A 134 4.04 16.63 -6.67
C GLU A 134 2.87 15.63 -6.73
N ALA A 135 2.68 14.94 -7.86
CA ALA A 135 1.63 13.94 -8.06
C ALA A 135 2.22 12.54 -7.95
N GLU A 136 1.75 11.75 -6.97
CA GLU A 136 2.27 10.39 -6.78
C GLU A 136 1.53 9.39 -7.66
N TYR A 137 0.19 9.45 -7.68
CA TYR A 137 -0.65 8.43 -8.33
C TYR A 137 -1.96 8.98 -8.90
N TYR A 138 -2.51 8.28 -9.88
CA TYR A 138 -3.93 8.28 -10.21
C TYR A 138 -4.64 7.12 -9.49
N LEU A 139 -5.74 7.41 -8.80
CA LEU A 139 -6.48 6.43 -8.01
C LEU A 139 -7.55 5.68 -8.83
N HIS A 140 -7.34 4.39 -9.05
CA HIS A 140 -8.30 3.53 -9.75
C HIS A 140 -9.34 2.93 -8.81
N TRP A 141 -8.94 2.47 -7.62
CA TRP A 141 -9.84 1.81 -6.68
C TRP A 141 -9.29 1.93 -5.26
N LEU A 142 -10.19 2.14 -4.29
CA LEU A 142 -9.84 2.18 -2.87
C LEU A 142 -10.98 1.63 -2.02
N GLU A 143 -10.68 0.52 -1.35
CA GLU A 143 -11.64 -0.23 -0.55
C GLU A 143 -11.06 -0.42 0.85
N LEU A 144 -11.84 -0.05 1.87
CA LEU A 144 -11.47 -0.14 3.27
C LEU A 144 -12.33 -1.17 4.00
N ASN A 145 -11.95 -1.47 5.24
CA ASN A 145 -12.75 -2.28 6.17
C ASN A 145 -13.04 -3.68 5.60
N ILE A 146 -12.10 -4.22 4.83
CA ILE A 146 -12.21 -5.57 4.29
C ILE A 146 -11.90 -6.55 5.41
N ALA A 147 -12.88 -7.34 5.86
CA ALA A 147 -12.65 -8.38 6.84
C ALA A 147 -11.66 -9.43 6.27
N GLY A 148 -10.60 -9.76 7.02
CA GLY A 148 -9.51 -10.60 6.52
C GLY A 148 -9.95 -12.02 6.13
N GLN A 149 -10.98 -12.57 6.78
CA GLN A 149 -11.59 -13.85 6.39
C GLN A 149 -12.11 -13.86 4.93
N ARG A 150 -12.47 -12.70 4.37
CA ARG A 150 -12.89 -12.60 2.97
C ARG A 150 -11.70 -12.66 2.03
N LEU A 151 -10.59 -12.05 2.42
CA LEU A 151 -9.36 -12.02 1.65
C LEU A 151 -8.64 -13.37 1.63
N GLN A 152 -8.70 -14.16 2.69
CA GLN A 152 -8.01 -15.47 2.73
C GLN A 152 -8.37 -16.38 1.56
N VAL A 153 -9.62 -16.31 1.11
CA VAL A 153 -10.22 -17.20 0.10
C VAL A 153 -10.73 -16.45 -1.14
N GLY A 154 -10.48 -15.14 -1.24
CA GLY A 154 -10.95 -14.32 -2.38
C GLY A 154 -12.48 -14.23 -2.50
N ARG A 155 -13.20 -14.14 -1.39
CA ARG A 155 -14.66 -13.98 -1.37
C ARG A 155 -15.09 -12.57 -1.83
N PRO A 156 -16.33 -12.41 -2.33
CA PRO A 156 -16.88 -11.09 -2.66
C PRO A 156 -16.73 -10.10 -1.50
N LEU A 157 -16.28 -8.89 -1.81
CA LEU A 157 -16.09 -7.79 -0.87
C LEU A 157 -17.45 -7.13 -0.58
N ILE A 158 -18.08 -7.51 0.54
CA ILE A 158 -19.32 -6.92 1.05
C ILE A 158 -19.10 -6.40 2.47
N HIS A 159 -19.95 -5.46 2.91
CA HIS A 159 -19.82 -4.75 4.19
C HIS A 159 -18.48 -4.00 4.35
N THR A 160 -17.87 -3.64 3.23
CA THR A 160 -16.67 -2.82 3.13
C THR A 160 -17.04 -1.34 3.07
N THR A 161 -16.05 -0.47 2.98
CA THR A 161 -16.25 0.96 2.76
C THR A 161 -15.51 1.40 1.52
N THR A 162 -16.26 1.67 0.46
CA THR A 162 -15.71 2.14 -0.81
C THR A 162 -15.41 3.63 -0.74
N VAL A 163 -14.13 3.99 -0.81
CA VAL A 163 -13.69 5.40 -0.86
C VAL A 163 -13.54 5.88 -2.30
N SER A 164 -13.28 4.96 -3.21
CA SER A 164 -13.13 5.23 -4.63
C SER A 164 -13.59 3.99 -5.37
N ASP A 165 -14.68 4.08 -6.14
CA ASP A 165 -15.16 2.96 -6.95
C ASP A 165 -14.09 2.49 -7.95
N TYR A 166 -14.14 1.22 -8.32
CA TYR A 166 -13.23 0.65 -9.30
C TYR A 166 -13.39 1.34 -10.66
N GLN A 167 -12.29 1.89 -11.17
CA GLN A 167 -12.18 2.41 -12.52
C GLN A 167 -11.23 1.52 -13.31
N ARG A 168 -11.70 0.98 -14.43
CA ARG A 168 -10.88 0.19 -15.35
C ARG A 168 -9.66 0.98 -15.84
N PRO A 169 -8.57 0.30 -16.24
CA PRO A 169 -7.50 0.94 -17.00
C PRO A 169 -8.05 1.82 -18.12
N LYS A 170 -7.67 3.09 -18.15
CA LYS A 170 -8.13 4.07 -19.14
C LYS A 170 -6.95 4.97 -19.54
N SER A 171 -6.82 5.21 -20.84
CA SER A 171 -5.88 6.21 -21.33
C SER A 171 -6.54 7.59 -21.33
N PHE A 172 -5.79 8.60 -20.87
CA PHE A 172 -6.16 10.00 -21.02
C PHE A 172 -5.34 10.68 -22.12
N SER A 173 -4.46 9.93 -22.81
CA SER A 173 -3.66 10.40 -23.94
C SER A 173 -4.31 9.94 -25.25
N THR A 174 -4.17 10.77 -26.28
CA THR A 174 -4.70 10.55 -27.63
C THR A 174 -4.08 9.37 -28.38
N GLY A 175 -2.91 8.89 -27.97
CA GLY A 175 -2.18 7.78 -28.61
C GLY A 175 -2.31 6.43 -27.92
N GLY A 176 -3.06 6.34 -26.81
CA GLY A 176 -2.98 5.18 -25.93
C GLY A 176 -1.56 5.03 -25.34
N GLY A 177 -1.25 3.85 -24.81
CA GLY A 177 0.09 3.51 -24.37
C GLY A 177 0.16 2.38 -23.36
N GLN A 178 1.36 1.86 -23.15
CA GLN A 178 1.64 0.91 -22.08
C GLN A 178 1.62 1.66 -20.74
N LYS A 179 0.79 1.18 -19.80
CA LYS A 179 0.61 1.79 -18.48
C LYS A 179 0.85 0.78 -17.38
N ILE A 180 1.42 1.26 -16.27
CA ILE A 180 1.69 0.47 -15.07
C ILE A 180 0.53 0.64 -14.09
N PHE A 181 -0.01 -0.47 -13.60
CA PHE A 181 -1.01 -0.49 -12.55
C PHE A 181 -0.51 -1.29 -11.37
N GLN A 182 -0.76 -0.78 -10.17
CA GLN A 182 -0.26 -1.33 -8.92
C GLN A 182 -1.38 -1.56 -7.94
N PHE A 183 -1.39 -2.74 -7.35
CA PHE A 183 -2.26 -3.14 -6.26
C PHE A 183 -1.46 -3.25 -4.98
N MET A 184 -1.95 -2.65 -3.91
CA MET A 184 -1.33 -2.73 -2.59
C MET A 184 -2.37 -3.11 -1.54
N ILE A 185 -1.93 -3.88 -0.54
CA ILE A 185 -2.75 -4.25 0.61
C ILE A 185 -2.13 -3.77 1.92
N PHE A 186 -2.97 -3.23 2.79
CA PHE A 186 -2.60 -2.70 4.11
C PHE A 186 -3.48 -3.33 5.17
N GLU A 187 -2.92 -3.62 6.33
CA GLU A 187 -3.67 -4.01 7.53
C GLU A 187 -4.10 -2.75 8.30
N GLN A 188 -5.32 -2.77 8.85
CA GLN A 188 -5.87 -1.69 9.68
C GLN A 188 -5.89 -2.13 11.14
N SER A 189 -5.46 -1.27 12.05
CA SER A 189 -5.47 -1.56 13.49
C SER A 189 -6.89 -1.69 14.06
N ALA A 190 -7.87 -1.05 13.43
CA ALA A 190 -9.28 -1.12 13.77
C ALA A 190 -10.17 -0.81 12.56
N ARG A 191 -11.45 -1.22 12.63
CA ARG A 191 -12.47 -0.81 11.67
C ARG A 191 -12.56 0.72 11.64
N MET A 192 -12.59 1.29 10.46
CA MET A 192 -12.63 2.74 10.26
C MET A 192 -14.04 3.22 9.93
N PHE A 193 -14.51 4.24 10.65
CA PHE A 193 -15.67 5.02 10.23
C PHE A 193 -15.17 6.13 9.30
N TYR A 194 -15.26 5.89 7.98
CA TYR A 194 -14.77 6.85 7.01
C TYR A 194 -15.80 7.95 6.76
N GLY A 195 -15.53 9.16 7.25
CA GLY A 195 -16.28 10.39 6.94
C GLY A 195 -15.52 11.35 6.02
N GLY A 196 -14.47 10.86 5.35
CA GLY A 196 -13.58 11.68 4.54
C GLY A 196 -14.07 11.93 3.11
N LYS A 197 -13.19 12.51 2.29
CA LYS A 197 -13.44 12.80 0.87
C LYS A 197 -13.66 11.52 0.06
N TRP A 198 -14.81 11.40 -0.58
CA TRP A 198 -15.05 10.37 -1.58
C TRP A 198 -14.45 10.76 -2.93
N TYR A 199 -13.73 9.84 -3.60
CA TYR A 199 -12.99 10.07 -4.85
C TYR A 199 -13.77 9.49 -6.04
N HIS A 200 -14.79 10.20 -6.50
CA HIS A 200 -15.69 9.69 -7.54
C HIS A 200 -15.31 10.19 -8.94
N ASP A 201 -14.92 11.46 -9.06
CA ASP A 201 -14.59 12.06 -10.36
C ASP A 201 -13.09 11.94 -10.73
N VAL A 202 -12.79 12.18 -12.01
CA VAL A 202 -11.44 12.08 -12.57
C VAL A 202 -10.47 13.08 -11.94
N ALA A 203 -10.91 14.30 -11.62
CA ALA A 203 -10.06 15.34 -11.07
C ALA A 203 -9.63 15.03 -9.64
N GLN A 204 -10.51 14.43 -8.84
CA GLN A 204 -10.22 14.02 -7.47
C GLN A 204 -9.24 12.85 -7.41
N ARG A 205 -9.33 11.93 -8.37
CA ARG A 205 -8.46 10.74 -8.46
C ARG A 205 -7.04 11.06 -8.89
N ARG A 206 -6.85 12.18 -9.61
CA ARG A 206 -5.52 12.69 -9.96
C ARG A 206 -4.78 13.16 -8.72
N ASN A 207 -3.46 13.04 -8.74
CA ASN A 207 -2.56 13.50 -7.68
C ASN A 207 -2.88 12.89 -6.31
N PHE A 208 -3.36 11.65 -6.30
CA PHE A 208 -3.62 10.91 -5.07
C PHE A 208 -2.30 10.62 -4.36
N LYS A 209 -2.18 11.10 -3.12
CA LYS A 209 -1.00 10.92 -2.27
C LYS A 209 -1.27 9.78 -1.29
N VAL A 210 -0.84 8.57 -1.64
CA VAL A 210 -1.08 7.34 -0.86
C VAL A 210 -0.65 7.53 0.59
N HIS A 211 0.56 8.05 0.77
CA HIS A 211 1.13 8.22 2.09
C HIS A 211 0.38 9.27 2.94
N GLN A 212 -0.05 10.39 2.33
CA GLN A 212 -0.87 11.40 3.02
C GLN A 212 -2.24 10.85 3.38
N PHE A 213 -2.87 10.09 2.47
CA PHE A 213 -4.13 9.41 2.74
C PHE A 213 -4.01 8.52 3.99
N LEU A 214 -3.02 7.63 4.02
CA LEU A 214 -2.82 6.67 5.14
C LEU A 214 -2.54 7.39 6.47
N ARG A 215 -1.74 8.45 6.47
CA ARG A 215 -1.41 9.20 7.70
C ARG A 215 -2.59 9.99 8.27
N ASN A 216 -3.48 10.49 7.41
CA ASN A 216 -4.58 11.36 7.81
C ASN A 216 -5.82 10.60 8.29
N GLN A 217 -5.76 9.27 8.35
CA GLN A 217 -6.86 8.46 8.84
C GLN A 217 -6.81 8.29 10.36
N VAL A 218 -7.98 8.04 10.95
CA VAL A 218 -8.13 7.74 12.38
C VAL A 218 -7.58 6.34 12.72
N SER A 219 -7.70 5.39 11.79
CA SER A 219 -7.14 4.05 11.95
C SER A 219 -5.66 4.03 11.58
N HIS A 220 -4.84 3.30 12.33
CA HIS A 220 -3.43 3.10 11.98
C HIS A 220 -3.31 2.00 10.93
N PHE A 221 -2.48 2.25 9.92
CA PHE A 221 -2.19 1.31 8.84
C PHE A 221 -0.84 0.64 9.05
N ILE A 222 -0.80 -0.68 8.89
CA ILE A 222 0.41 -1.48 8.87
C ILE A 222 0.62 -1.95 7.43
N GLY A 223 1.72 -1.53 6.81
CA GLY A 223 2.05 -1.94 5.45
C GLY A 223 2.75 -0.86 4.61
N PRO A 224 2.79 -1.05 3.28
CA PRO A 224 2.10 -2.11 2.54
C PRO A 224 2.61 -3.52 2.91
N LEU A 225 1.70 -4.49 3.05
CA LEU A 225 2.05 -5.87 3.41
C LEU A 225 2.44 -6.71 2.20
N ALA A 226 1.82 -6.42 1.06
CA ALA A 226 2.13 -7.01 -0.23
C ALA A 226 1.74 -6.03 -1.35
N GLY A 227 2.40 -6.20 -2.49
CA GLY A 227 2.22 -5.40 -3.68
C GLY A 227 2.26 -6.28 -4.91
N LEU A 228 1.38 -6.00 -5.87
CA LEU A 228 1.44 -6.55 -7.21
C LEU A 228 1.39 -5.43 -8.23
N GLN A 229 2.05 -5.63 -9.37
CA GLN A 229 1.96 -4.72 -10.50
C GLN A 229 1.82 -5.51 -11.81
N PHE A 230 1.25 -4.85 -12.81
CA PHE A 230 1.23 -5.32 -14.19
C PHE A 230 1.28 -4.13 -15.12
N MET A 231 1.69 -4.38 -16.34
CA MET A 231 1.65 -3.43 -17.44
C MET A 231 0.64 -3.91 -18.46
N VAL A 232 -0.20 -3.01 -18.96
CA VAL A 232 -1.12 -3.33 -20.07
C VAL A 232 -1.14 -2.16 -21.05
N PHE A 233 -1.19 -2.48 -22.33
CA PHE A 233 -1.46 -1.48 -23.35
C PHE A 233 -2.91 -1.03 -23.24
N VAL A 234 -3.12 0.27 -23.02
CA VAL A 234 -4.44 0.88 -22.95
C VAL A 234 -4.68 1.67 -24.23
N PRO A 235 -5.71 1.33 -25.02
CA PRO A 235 -6.01 2.04 -26.26
C PRO A 235 -6.46 3.49 -25.98
N PRO A 236 -6.46 4.37 -27.01
CA PRO A 236 -7.02 5.71 -26.91
C PRO A 236 -8.49 5.68 -26.45
N GLU A 237 -8.94 6.74 -25.79
CA GLU A 237 -10.31 6.82 -25.26
C GLU A 237 -11.39 6.65 -26.35
N ASP A 238 -11.13 7.15 -27.56
CA ASP A 238 -12.06 7.14 -28.68
C ASP A 238 -12.23 5.74 -29.33
N GLU A 239 -11.31 4.80 -29.06
CA GLU A 239 -11.35 3.43 -29.59
C GLU A 239 -11.89 2.41 -28.56
N ALA A 240 -12.10 2.81 -27.31
CA ALA A 240 -12.48 1.92 -26.20
C ALA A 240 -13.99 1.56 -26.14
N GLN A 241 -14.71 1.74 -27.25
CA GLN A 241 -16.16 1.49 -27.37
C GLN A 241 -16.54 0.17 -28.06
N TYR A 242 -15.58 -0.68 -28.44
CA TYR A 242 -15.84 -1.97 -29.08
C TYR A 242 -15.56 -3.15 -28.15
#